data_AF-A0A5J4Y195-F1
#
_entry.id   AF-A0A5J4Y195-F1
#
_cell.length_a   1.000
_cell.length_b   1.000
_cell.length_c   1.000
_cell.angle_alpha   90.00
_cell.angle_beta   90.00
_cell.angle_gamma   90.00
#
_symmetry.space_group_name_H-M   'P 1'
#
loop_
_entity.id
_entity.type
_entity.pdbx_description
1 polymer ?
#
loop_
_entity_poly.entity_id
_entity_poly.type
_entity_poly.pdbx_seq_one_letter_code
_entity_poly.pdbx_strand_id
1 'polypeptide(L)'
;MYCGDLLCCADEVNAVVVDVGSHSVKAGFAGEDTPKALFPSAIGLVPNVSGNGAAPMDTDTNGQNKRRRLDNRVYIGSSDLGYRREHMEVEGALHNGLYQDMDVVQELWEHAFKERLVIDPKEHPILFAEPTFNTKALREQMVETVFEQHGCPAIFLAKNAVLSSFATGRQTSLVMDAGHEGTVGEYLDPVKCGL
;
A
#
# COMPACT_ATOMS: atom_id res chain seq x y z
N MET A 1 2.24 -38.91 -7.36
CA MET A 1 0.94 -38.46 -7.91
C MET A 1 0.95 -36.94 -7.80
N TYR A 2 1.65 -36.27 -8.74
CA TYR A 2 1.74 -34.82 -8.79
C TYR A 2 0.52 -34.32 -9.53
N CYS A 3 -0.37 -33.62 -8.82
CA CYS A 3 -1.59 -33.07 -9.38
C CYS A 3 -1.32 -31.61 -9.77
N GLY A 4 -1.24 -31.37 -11.07
CA GLY A 4 -1.72 -30.13 -11.69
C GLY A 4 -0.80 -28.93 -11.60
N ASP A 5 0.28 -28.93 -12.39
CA ASP A 5 0.73 -27.71 -13.05
C ASP A 5 -0.39 -27.26 -14.00
N LEU A 6 -1.34 -26.49 -13.46
CA LEU A 6 -2.35 -25.81 -14.25
C LEU A 6 -1.66 -24.63 -14.94
N LEU A 7 -1.07 -24.95 -16.08
CA LEU A 7 -0.45 -24.04 -17.02
C LEU A 7 -1.50 -23.04 -17.55
N CYS A 8 -1.71 -21.93 -16.84
CA CYS A 8 -2.38 -20.76 -17.37
C CYS A 8 -1.36 -19.94 -18.17
N CYS A 9 -1.11 -20.35 -19.43
CA CYS A 9 -0.54 -19.45 -20.43
C CYS A 9 -1.57 -18.38 -20.79
N ALA A 10 -1.70 -17.35 -19.96
CA ALA A 10 -2.13 -16.03 -20.42
C ALA A 10 -0.86 -15.21 -20.64
N ASP A 11 -0.81 -14.45 -21.72
CA ASP A 11 0.28 -13.55 -22.13
C ASP A 11 1.04 -12.94 -20.93
N GLU A 12 2.38 -13.00 -20.96
CA GLU A 12 3.34 -12.91 -19.83
C GLU A 12 3.38 -11.56 -19.08
N VAL A 13 2.24 -11.13 -18.54
CA VAL A 13 2.18 -10.00 -17.61
C VAL A 13 1.81 -10.54 -16.23
N ASN A 14 2.83 -10.69 -15.38
CA ASN A 14 2.62 -11.09 -14.00
C ASN A 14 1.85 -10.00 -13.25
N ALA A 15 0.73 -10.38 -12.61
CA ALA A 15 0.00 -9.47 -11.74
C ALA A 15 0.84 -9.11 -10.51
N VAL A 16 0.75 -7.86 -10.06
CA VAL A 16 1.45 -7.36 -8.88
C VAL A 16 0.49 -7.39 -7.70
N VAL A 17 0.91 -7.99 -6.60
CA VAL A 17 0.14 -8.01 -5.35
C VAL A 17 0.77 -7.03 -4.38
N VAL A 18 -0.04 -6.12 -3.82
CA VAL A 18 0.38 -5.11 -2.85
C VAL A 18 -0.51 -5.21 -1.61
N ASP A 19 0.12 -5.52 -0.48
CA ASP A 19 -0.49 -5.52 0.86
C ASP A 19 0.14 -4.38 1.67
N VAL A 20 -0.65 -3.34 1.93
CA VAL A 20 -0.22 -2.20 2.75
C VAL A 20 -0.75 -2.39 4.16
N GLY A 21 0.09 -2.93 5.04
CA GLY A 21 -0.21 -3.07 6.46
C GLY A 21 0.26 -1.86 7.28
N SER A 22 -0.26 -1.68 8.50
CA SER A 22 0.06 -0.49 9.32
C SER A 22 1.53 -0.36 9.73
N HIS A 23 2.30 -1.46 9.72
CA HIS A 23 3.74 -1.44 10.03
C HIS A 23 4.64 -1.65 8.81
N SER A 24 4.18 -2.45 7.86
CA SER A 24 5.00 -2.88 6.73
C SER A 24 4.16 -3.04 5.48
N VAL A 25 4.73 -2.62 4.36
CA VAL A 25 4.22 -2.91 3.02
C VAL A 25 4.90 -4.16 2.49
N LYS A 26 4.08 -5.04 1.91
CA LYS A 26 4.52 -6.21 1.17
C LYS A 26 4.10 -6.03 -0.28
N ALA A 27 5.01 -6.22 -1.21
CA ALA A 27 4.68 -6.26 -2.63
C ALA A 27 5.44 -7.37 -3.34
N GLY A 28 4.83 -8.01 -4.34
CA GLY A 28 5.41 -9.12 -5.06
C GLY A 28 4.63 -9.49 -6.31
N PHE A 29 5.11 -10.48 -7.06
CA PHE A 29 4.41 -10.98 -8.23
C PHE A 29 3.47 -12.13 -7.83
N ALA A 30 2.31 -12.19 -8.49
CA ALA A 30 1.37 -13.28 -8.32
C ALA A 30 2.04 -14.60 -8.73
N GLY A 31 1.89 -15.64 -7.89
CA GLY A 31 2.51 -16.95 -8.08
C GLY A 31 3.85 -17.13 -7.37
N GLU A 32 4.43 -16.09 -6.78
CA GLU A 32 5.61 -16.23 -5.92
C GLU A 32 5.22 -16.61 -4.47
N ASP A 33 6.01 -17.48 -3.83
CA ASP A 33 5.77 -17.92 -2.44
C ASP A 33 6.06 -16.84 -1.39
N THR A 34 6.89 -15.85 -1.73
CA THR A 34 7.32 -14.79 -0.81
C THR A 34 7.24 -13.43 -1.48
N PRO A 35 6.83 -12.37 -0.76
CA PRO A 35 6.84 -11.02 -1.33
C PRO A 35 8.28 -10.58 -1.62
N LYS A 36 8.51 -10.10 -2.84
CA LYS A 36 9.82 -9.59 -3.30
C LYS A 36 10.23 -8.31 -2.56
N ALA A 37 9.27 -7.49 -2.18
CA ALA A 37 9.46 -6.25 -1.44
C ALA A 37 8.81 -6.35 -0.06
N LEU A 38 9.59 -6.11 0.99
CA LEU A 38 9.13 -5.90 2.36
C LEU A 38 9.83 -4.66 2.92
N PHE A 39 9.08 -3.65 3.32
CA PHE A 39 9.61 -2.41 3.89
C PHE A 39 8.60 -1.72 4.82
N PRO A 40 9.02 -0.83 5.73
CA PRO A 40 8.13 -0.13 6.65
C PRO A 40 7.10 0.74 5.91
N SER A 41 5.85 0.75 6.37
CA SER A 41 4.76 1.61 5.85
C SER A 41 4.80 3.03 6.41
N ALA A 42 6.00 3.54 6.65
CA ALA A 42 6.25 4.86 7.21
C ALA A 42 7.14 5.67 6.26
N ILE A 43 6.91 6.98 6.26
CA ILE A 43 7.59 7.93 5.39
C ILE A 43 8.30 8.98 6.24
N GLY A 44 9.56 9.24 5.91
CA GLY A 44 10.33 10.34 6.45
C GLY A 44 10.17 11.60 5.59
N LEU A 45 9.64 12.67 6.16
CA LEU A 45 9.56 13.97 5.51
C LEU A 45 10.63 14.89 6.10
N VAL A 46 11.51 15.40 5.25
CA VAL A 46 12.46 16.45 5.62
C VAL A 46 12.12 17.72 4.85
N PRO A 47 11.82 18.85 5.53
CA PRO A 47 11.58 20.10 4.85
C PRO A 47 12.84 20.59 4.14
N ASN A 48 12.76 20.85 2.83
CA ASN A 48 13.88 21.48 2.12
C ASN A 48 14.06 22.91 2.64
N VAL A 49 15.14 23.15 3.39
CA VAL A 49 15.58 24.50 3.75
C VAL A 49 16.42 25.08 2.60
N SER A 50 15.89 25.03 1.37
CA SER A 50 16.49 25.65 0.18
C SER A 50 15.68 26.85 -0.28
N GLY A 51 15.37 27.74 0.67
CA GLY A 51 14.80 29.05 0.45
C GLY A 51 15.12 29.92 1.66
N ASN A 52 15.73 31.08 1.42
CA ASN A 52 16.28 32.03 2.40
C ASN A 52 15.60 32.05 3.78
N GLY A 53 16.45 32.04 4.81
CA GLY A 53 16.06 31.96 6.21
C GLY A 53 14.92 32.87 6.63
N ALA A 54 13.84 32.24 7.05
CA ALA A 54 12.95 32.74 8.08
C ALA A 54 12.25 31.50 8.65
N ALA A 55 12.54 31.15 9.90
CA ALA A 55 11.65 30.29 10.65
C ALA A 55 10.28 31.00 10.73
N PRO A 56 9.15 30.35 10.41
CA PRO A 56 7.86 30.90 10.78
C PRO A 56 7.22 30.03 11.86
N MET A 57 6.88 30.71 12.95
CA MET A 57 5.89 30.28 13.95
C MET A 57 4.59 29.80 13.30
N ASP A 58 3.96 28.84 13.97
CA ASP A 58 2.60 28.38 13.75
C ASP A 58 1.61 29.55 13.56
N THR A 59 1.03 29.66 12.37
CA THR A 59 -0.29 30.28 12.20
C THR A 59 -1.05 29.57 11.08
N ASP A 60 -2.28 29.19 11.40
CA ASP A 60 -3.22 28.43 10.61
C ASP A 60 -3.43 28.99 9.19
N THR A 61 -3.32 28.17 8.16
CA THR A 61 -4.11 28.31 6.91
C THR A 61 -4.04 27.04 6.06
N ASN A 62 -5.16 26.32 6.05
CA ASN A 62 -5.42 24.97 5.51
C ASN A 62 -5.15 24.76 3.99
N GLY A 63 -4.58 25.75 3.28
CA GLY A 63 -4.31 25.70 1.83
C GLY A 63 -2.82 25.69 1.45
N GLN A 64 -1.90 26.01 2.37
CA GLN A 64 -0.46 26.08 2.08
C GLN A 64 0.28 24.76 2.38
N ASN A 65 -0.28 23.88 3.21
CA ASN A 65 0.35 22.63 3.63
C ASN A 65 0.53 21.63 2.48
N LYS A 66 -0.39 21.57 1.51
CA LYS A 66 -0.22 20.71 0.32
C LYS A 66 0.98 21.12 -0.55
N ARG A 67 1.28 22.41 -0.64
CA ARG A 67 2.42 22.91 -1.45
C ARG A 67 3.77 22.75 -0.74
N ARG A 68 3.81 22.81 0.59
CA ARG A 68 5.04 22.53 1.37
C ARG A 68 5.42 21.05 1.31
N ARG A 69 4.46 20.13 1.30
CA ARG A 69 4.75 18.68 1.18
C ARG A 69 5.44 18.29 -0.13
N LEU A 70 5.12 18.96 -1.25
CA LEU A 70 5.77 18.69 -2.56
C LEU A 70 7.25 19.11 -2.64
N ASP A 71 7.72 20.02 -1.79
CA ASP A 71 9.14 20.42 -1.74
C ASP A 71 9.89 19.71 -0.60
N ASN A 72 9.23 18.83 0.16
CA ASN A 72 9.91 18.04 1.17
C ASN A 72 10.65 16.88 0.50
N ARG A 73 11.86 16.57 0.99
CA ARG A 73 12.52 15.33 0.58
C ARG A 73 11.83 14.18 1.29
N VAL A 74 11.25 13.29 0.49
CA VAL A 74 10.57 12.09 0.94
C VAL A 74 11.59 10.95 1.02
N TYR A 75 11.59 10.25 2.15
CA TYR A 75 12.49 9.14 2.41
C TYR A 75 11.67 7.92 2.80
N ILE A 76 11.84 6.82 2.07
CA ILE A 76 11.02 5.63 2.19
C ILE A 76 11.93 4.41 2.25
N GLY A 77 11.51 3.41 3.02
CA GLY A 77 12.20 2.14 3.14
C GLY A 77 13.11 2.02 4.36
N SER A 78 13.47 0.78 4.68
CA SER A 78 14.22 0.45 5.90
C SER A 78 15.59 1.14 5.97
N SER A 79 16.22 1.32 4.82
CA SER A 79 17.56 1.92 4.72
C SER A 79 17.53 3.41 5.04
N ASP A 80 16.58 4.17 4.49
CA ASP A 80 16.54 5.61 4.68
C ASP A 80 15.87 6.03 6.00
N LEU A 81 14.85 5.31 6.46
CA LEU A 81 14.24 5.57 7.77
C LEU A 81 15.14 5.19 8.95
N GLY A 82 16.11 4.28 8.74
CA GLY A 82 17.03 3.85 9.80
C GLY A 82 18.02 4.93 10.24
N TYR A 83 18.25 5.96 9.41
CA TYR A 83 19.18 7.04 9.73
C TYR A 83 18.44 8.26 10.29
N ARG A 84 18.75 8.62 11.54
CA ARG A 84 18.28 9.88 12.12
C ARG A 84 18.84 11.06 11.32
N ARG A 85 17.95 11.91 10.80
CA ARG A 85 18.27 13.19 10.16
C ARG A 85 17.68 14.32 10.97
N GLU A 86 18.35 15.48 10.97
CA GLU A 86 17.81 16.68 11.63
C GLU A 86 16.53 17.12 10.90
N HIS A 87 15.51 17.48 11.68
CA HIS A 87 14.20 17.91 11.17
C HIS A 87 13.43 16.88 10.33
N MET A 88 13.73 15.58 10.46
CA MET A 88 12.94 14.52 9.84
C MET A 88 11.73 14.15 10.70
N GLU A 89 10.54 14.33 10.15
CA GLU A 89 9.29 13.86 10.74
C GLU A 89 8.90 12.53 10.09
N VAL A 90 8.55 11.54 10.92
CA VAL A 90 8.15 10.21 10.45
C VAL A 90 6.64 10.07 10.60
N GLU A 91 5.94 9.94 9.48
CA GLU A 91 4.50 9.75 9.44
C GLU A 91 4.17 8.34 8.91
N GLY A 92 3.19 7.67 9.54
CA GLY A 92 2.66 6.40 9.06
C GLY A 92 1.65 6.60 7.94
N ALA A 93 1.68 5.76 6.90
CA ALA A 93 0.73 5.85 5.79
C ALA A 93 -0.69 5.40 6.15
N LEU A 94 -0.81 4.61 7.22
CA LEU A 94 -2.06 4.03 7.72
C LEU A 94 -2.28 4.43 9.16
N HIS A 95 -3.53 4.75 9.49
CA HIS A 95 -3.97 4.91 10.87
C HIS A 95 -5.27 4.14 11.12
N ASN A 96 -5.26 3.28 12.13
CA ASN A 96 -6.33 2.31 12.39
C ASN A 96 -6.66 1.45 11.15
N GLY A 97 -5.63 1.13 10.36
CA GLY A 97 -5.77 0.36 9.11
C GLY A 97 -6.39 1.11 7.93
N LEU A 98 -6.70 2.41 8.04
CA LEU A 98 -7.21 3.21 6.92
C LEU A 98 -6.17 4.22 6.44
N TYR A 99 -6.17 4.50 5.14
CA TYR A 99 -5.33 5.56 4.58
C TYR A 99 -5.85 6.92 5.04
N GLN A 100 -4.98 7.71 5.66
CA GLN A 100 -5.29 9.10 6.02
C GLN A 100 -4.93 10.04 4.88
N ASP A 101 -3.68 9.96 4.42
CA ASP A 101 -3.12 10.81 3.37
C ASP A 101 -2.79 9.99 2.13
N MET A 102 -3.59 10.17 1.08
CA MET A 102 -3.36 9.45 -0.19
C MET A 102 -2.08 9.89 -0.90
N ASP A 103 -1.63 11.14 -0.71
CA ASP A 103 -0.37 11.63 -1.27
C ASP A 103 0.82 10.85 -0.70
N VAL A 104 0.79 10.53 0.61
CA VAL A 104 1.82 9.71 1.29
C VAL A 104 1.77 8.27 0.79
N VAL A 105 0.56 7.71 0.64
CA VAL A 105 0.37 6.35 0.13
C VAL A 105 0.85 6.23 -1.32
N GLN A 106 0.67 7.25 -2.15
CA GLN A 106 1.15 7.27 -3.53
C GLN A 106 2.67 7.19 -3.59
N GLU A 107 3.39 7.98 -2.79
CA GLU A 107 4.85 7.91 -2.69
C GLU A 107 5.32 6.52 -2.23
N LEU A 108 4.58 5.88 -1.33
CA LEU A 108 4.83 4.52 -0.85
C LEU A 108 4.70 3.48 -1.98
N TRP A 109 3.65 3.60 -2.80
CA TRP A 109 3.42 2.75 -3.97
C TRP A 109 4.49 2.97 -5.04
N GLU A 110 4.86 4.22 -5.29
CA GLU A 110 5.91 4.57 -6.24
C GLU A 110 7.26 3.96 -5.85
N HIS A 111 7.62 4.04 -4.56
CA HIS A 111 8.80 3.35 -4.02
C HIS A 111 8.70 1.82 -4.18
N ALA A 112 7.54 1.24 -3.93
CA ALA A 112 7.33 -0.20 -4.13
C ALA A 112 7.54 -0.62 -5.60
N PHE A 113 6.98 0.12 -6.56
CA PHE A 113 7.03 -0.23 -7.97
C PHE A 113 8.40 0.08 -8.59
N LYS A 114 8.94 1.29 -8.37
CA LYS A 114 10.18 1.73 -9.04
C LYS A 114 11.45 1.22 -8.38
N GLU A 115 11.53 1.28 -7.04
CA GLU A 115 12.78 0.96 -6.34
C GLU A 115 12.85 -0.50 -5.90
N ARG A 116 11.72 -1.08 -5.45
CA ARG A 116 11.71 -2.44 -4.90
C ARG A 116 11.42 -3.50 -5.96
N LEU A 117 10.35 -3.35 -6.72
CA LEU A 117 9.94 -4.32 -7.75
C LEU A 117 10.63 -4.08 -9.10
N VAL A 118 10.98 -2.82 -9.39
CA VAL A 118 11.59 -2.34 -10.63
C VAL A 118 10.71 -2.67 -11.84
N ILE A 119 9.47 -2.18 -11.79
CA ILE A 119 8.44 -2.42 -12.81
C ILE A 119 7.78 -1.12 -13.26
N ASP A 120 7.20 -1.13 -14.46
CA ASP A 120 6.28 -0.08 -14.90
C ASP A 120 4.84 -0.50 -14.54
N PRO A 121 4.14 0.23 -13.65
CA PRO A 121 2.77 -0.11 -13.27
C PRO A 121 1.78 -0.10 -14.46
N LYS A 122 2.10 0.54 -15.58
CA LYS A 122 1.25 0.58 -16.79
C LYS A 122 1.16 -0.74 -17.52
N GLU A 123 2.15 -1.60 -17.34
CA GLU A 123 2.20 -2.89 -18.03
C GLU A 123 1.55 -3.99 -17.21
N HIS A 124 1.38 -3.82 -15.89
CA HIS A 124 0.98 -4.89 -14.98
C HIS A 124 -0.37 -4.64 -14.27
N PRO A 125 -1.28 -5.63 -14.21
CA PRO A 125 -2.47 -5.52 -13.38
C PRO A 125 -2.09 -5.61 -11.90
N ILE A 126 -2.75 -4.81 -11.05
CA ILE A 126 -2.41 -4.70 -9.62
C ILE A 126 -3.56 -5.15 -8.74
N LEU A 127 -3.25 -6.02 -7.78
CA LEU A 127 -4.16 -6.45 -6.71
C LEU A 127 -3.75 -5.76 -5.40
N PHE A 128 -4.65 -4.97 -4.83
CA PHE A 128 -4.46 -4.38 -3.51
C PHE A 128 -5.21 -5.17 -2.43
N ALA A 129 -4.52 -5.45 -1.34
CA ALA A 129 -5.12 -5.97 -0.12
C ALA A 129 -5.65 -4.81 0.73
N GLU A 130 -6.93 -4.85 1.10
CA GLU A 130 -7.58 -3.82 1.91
C GLU A 130 -8.32 -4.41 3.12
N PRO A 131 -8.49 -3.63 4.21
CA PRO A 131 -9.29 -4.08 5.34
C PRO A 131 -10.78 -4.11 4.99
N THR A 132 -11.50 -5.00 5.65
CA THR A 132 -12.93 -5.23 5.43
C THR A 132 -13.81 -4.01 5.70
N PHE A 133 -13.43 -3.18 6.67
CA PHE A 133 -14.18 -2.00 7.09
C PHE A 133 -13.84 -0.76 6.25
N ASN A 134 -13.17 -0.94 5.10
CA ASN A 134 -12.85 0.17 4.22
C ASN A 134 -14.11 0.82 3.62
N THR A 135 -14.14 2.15 3.62
CA THR A 135 -15.26 2.92 3.08
C THR A 135 -15.28 2.87 1.55
N LYS A 136 -16.46 3.02 0.95
CA LYS A 136 -16.61 3.08 -0.51
C LYS A 136 -15.87 4.29 -1.10
N ALA A 137 -15.91 5.43 -0.41
CA ALA A 137 -15.24 6.65 -0.85
C ALA A 137 -13.72 6.47 -0.94
N LEU A 138 -13.09 5.83 0.06
CA LEU A 138 -11.65 5.58 0.02
C LEU A 138 -11.27 4.61 -1.10
N ARG A 139 -12.09 3.58 -1.34
CA ARG A 139 -11.89 2.65 -2.46
C ARG A 139 -11.97 3.34 -3.82
N GLU A 140 -12.95 4.21 -4.01
CA GLU A 140 -13.07 5.01 -5.23
C GLU A 140 -11.85 5.90 -5.43
N GLN A 141 -11.39 6.57 -4.37
CA GLN A 141 -10.20 7.41 -4.41
C GLN A 141 -8.94 6.60 -4.74
N MET A 142 -8.75 5.42 -4.14
CA MET A 142 -7.64 4.53 -4.47
C MET A 142 -7.65 4.11 -5.94
N VAL A 143 -8.81 3.72 -6.45
CA VAL A 143 -8.97 3.28 -7.84
C VAL A 143 -8.67 4.43 -8.80
N GLU A 144 -9.19 5.63 -8.52
CA GLU A 144 -8.91 6.85 -9.29
C GLU A 144 -7.40 7.15 -9.30
N THR A 145 -6.75 7.19 -8.14
CA THR A 145 -5.30 7.40 -7.99
C THR A 145 -4.49 6.40 -8.83
N VAL A 146 -4.83 5.11 -8.75
CA VAL A 146 -4.09 4.05 -9.47
C VAL A 146 -4.29 4.13 -10.99
N PHE A 147 -5.50 4.44 -11.47
CA PHE A 147 -5.74 4.56 -12.90
C PHE A 147 -5.19 5.87 -13.48
N GLU A 148 -5.37 7.00 -12.80
CA GLU A 148 -4.97 8.31 -13.34
C GLU A 148 -3.47 8.54 -13.23
N GLN A 149 -2.86 8.21 -12.09
CA GLN A 149 -1.46 8.54 -11.83
C GLN A 149 -0.52 7.42 -12.28
N HIS A 150 -0.85 6.16 -11.95
CA HIS A 150 -0.02 5.02 -12.29
C HIS A 150 -0.37 4.39 -13.65
N GLY A 151 -1.56 4.67 -14.20
CA GLY A 151 -1.93 4.23 -15.56
C GLY A 151 -2.08 2.71 -15.69
N CYS A 152 -2.42 2.01 -14.60
CA CYS A 152 -2.48 0.55 -14.57
C CYS A 152 -3.58 0.02 -15.52
N PRO A 153 -3.36 -1.13 -16.18
CA PRO A 153 -4.33 -1.69 -17.13
C PRO A 153 -5.58 -2.25 -16.42
N ALA A 154 -5.41 -2.80 -15.22
CA ALA A 154 -6.50 -3.30 -14.38
C ALA A 154 -6.11 -3.25 -12.90
N ILE A 155 -7.13 -3.08 -12.05
CA ILE A 155 -6.99 -3.11 -10.59
C ILE A 155 -8.01 -4.08 -9.98
N PHE A 156 -7.60 -4.81 -8.95
CA PHE A 156 -8.50 -5.60 -8.12
C PHE A 156 -8.29 -5.25 -6.64
N LEU A 157 -9.37 -4.97 -5.93
CA LEU A 157 -9.34 -4.74 -4.49
C LEU A 157 -9.86 -6.00 -3.78
N ALA A 158 -9.00 -6.61 -2.96
CA ALA A 158 -9.32 -7.83 -2.24
C ALA A 158 -9.28 -7.58 -0.74
N LYS A 159 -10.28 -8.09 -0.02
CA LYS A 159 -10.29 -8.02 1.44
C LYS A 159 -9.21 -8.93 2.03
N ASN A 160 -8.47 -8.44 3.01
CA ASN A 160 -7.42 -9.20 3.71
C ASN A 160 -7.92 -10.54 4.26
N ALA A 161 -9.13 -10.56 4.81
CA ALA A 161 -9.75 -11.77 5.32
C ALA A 161 -9.96 -12.81 4.19
N VAL A 162 -10.45 -12.38 3.03
CA VAL A 162 -10.73 -13.27 1.88
C VAL A 162 -9.43 -13.84 1.33
N LEU A 163 -8.38 -13.01 1.19
CA LEU A 163 -7.05 -13.45 0.78
C LEU A 163 -6.48 -14.51 1.74
N SER A 164 -6.65 -14.29 3.05
CA SER A 164 -6.19 -15.23 4.08
C SER A 164 -6.94 -16.56 4.01
N SER A 165 -8.25 -16.55 3.80
CA SER A 165 -9.05 -17.77 3.61
C SER A 165 -8.65 -18.53 2.35
N PHE A 166 -8.42 -17.79 1.26
CA PHE A 166 -8.02 -18.37 -0.02
C PHE A 166 -6.66 -19.06 0.09
N ALA A 167 -5.70 -18.45 0.80
CA ALA A 167 -4.40 -19.06 1.08
C ALA A 167 -4.52 -20.40 1.84
N THR A 168 -5.57 -20.58 2.66
CA THR A 168 -5.83 -21.85 3.37
C THR A 168 -6.71 -22.83 2.59
N GLY A 169 -7.23 -22.44 1.42
CA GLY A 169 -8.12 -23.26 0.61
C GLY A 169 -9.51 -23.52 1.25
N ARG A 170 -9.96 -22.66 2.16
CA ARG A 170 -11.25 -22.83 2.86
C ARG A 170 -12.31 -21.88 2.30
N GLN A 171 -13.48 -22.44 1.99
CA GLN A 171 -14.64 -21.68 1.54
C GLN A 171 -15.36 -20.93 2.67
N THR A 172 -15.24 -21.44 3.91
CA THR A 172 -15.74 -20.79 5.12
C THR A 172 -14.66 -20.75 6.18
N SER A 173 -14.52 -19.59 6.83
CA SER A 173 -13.55 -19.42 7.90
C SER A 173 -13.82 -18.17 8.71
N LEU A 174 -13.54 -18.24 10.01
CA LEU A 174 -13.31 -17.07 10.84
C LEU A 174 -11.85 -16.66 10.70
N VAL A 175 -11.59 -15.49 10.15
CA VAL A 175 -10.24 -14.93 10.04
C VAL A 175 -10.06 -13.91 11.15
N MET A 176 -9.01 -14.10 11.94
CA MET A 176 -8.56 -13.15 12.96
C MET A 176 -7.18 -12.67 12.57
N ASP A 177 -7.09 -11.42 12.14
CA ASP A 177 -5.84 -10.75 11.78
C ASP A 177 -5.39 -9.89 12.96
N ALA A 178 -4.20 -10.16 13.49
CA ALA A 178 -3.60 -9.42 14.59
C ALA A 178 -2.40 -8.63 14.07
N GLY A 179 -2.63 -7.37 13.71
CA GLY A 179 -1.64 -6.46 13.16
C GLY A 179 -1.00 -5.54 14.20
N HIS A 180 -0.22 -4.58 13.72
CA HIS A 180 0.52 -3.63 14.57
C HIS A 180 -0.38 -2.65 15.34
N GLU A 181 -1.36 -2.05 14.65
CA GLU A 181 -2.26 -1.06 15.27
C GLU A 181 -3.47 -1.71 15.97
N GLY A 182 -3.89 -2.90 15.52
CA GLY A 182 -5.11 -3.51 16.02
C GLY A 182 -5.33 -4.93 15.54
N THR A 183 -6.33 -5.57 16.15
CA THR A 183 -6.80 -6.92 15.78
C THR A 183 -8.18 -6.82 15.16
N VAL A 184 -8.36 -7.42 13.98
CA VAL A 184 -9.60 -7.41 13.21
C VAL A 184 -10.07 -8.85 13.03
N GLY A 185 -11.33 -9.12 13.35
CA GLY A 185 -11.96 -10.42 13.15
C GLY A 185 -13.10 -10.32 12.15
N GLU A 186 -13.08 -11.14 11.11
CA GLU A 186 -14.19 -11.27 10.16
C GLU A 186 -14.58 -12.74 9.97
N TYR A 187 -15.89 -12.98 10.02
CA TYR A 187 -16.45 -14.27 9.68
C TYR A 187 -16.87 -14.29 8.21
N LEU A 188 -16.25 -15.19 7.44
CA LEU A 188 -16.46 -15.32 6.00
C LEU A 188 -17.37 -16.51 5.71
N ASP A 189 -18.57 -16.17 5.23
CA ASP A 189 -19.56 -17.11 4.71
C ASP A 189 -19.49 -17.16 3.17
N PRO A 190 -19.77 -18.32 2.54
CA PRO A 190 -19.70 -18.47 1.08
C PRO A 190 -20.69 -17.54 0.37
N VAL A 191 -21.80 -17.19 1.03
CA VAL A 191 -22.89 -16.36 0.48
C VAL A 191 -22.55 -14.87 0.50
N LYS A 192 -21.69 -14.43 1.43
CA LYS A 192 -21.28 -13.02 1.56
C LYS A 192 -20.00 -12.69 0.81
N CYS A 193 -19.20 -13.70 0.49
CA CYS A 193 -17.87 -13.51 -0.09
C CYS A 193 -17.85 -13.30 -1.60
N GLY A 194 -18.98 -13.46 -2.30
CA GLY A 194 -19.15 -13.09 -3.72
C GLY A 194 -17.88 -13.30 -4.56
N LEU A 195 -17.50 -14.57 -4.75
CA LEU A 195 -16.68 -14.94 -5.90
C LEU A 195 -17.43 -14.61 -7.19
#